data_AF-A0A9D6YL90-F1
#
_entry.id   AF-A0A9D6YL90-F1
#
_cell.length_a   1.000
_cell.length_b   1.000
_cell.length_c   1.000
_cell.angle_alpha   90.00
_cell.angle_beta   90.00
_cell.angle_gamma   90.00
#
_symmetry.space_group_name_H-M   'P 1'
#
loop_
_entity.id
_entity.type
_entity.pdbx_description
1 polymer ?
#
loop_
_entity_poly.entity_id
_entity_poly.type
_entity_poly.pdbx_seq_one_letter_code
_entity_poly.pdbx_strand_id
1 'polypeptide(L)'
;MKLYRCQICGDPYLGSEPPSFCPFCGAPQRYMVPAENYVDRNTVPNLSAKSRENLEKALDLEVKNAAFYFCASNCAPDPLSQAMFKALARTEAEHASLICKILKVPKPEIKPDEKKEATEDRVKEVFSALTEVETYHIALSEARL
;
A
#
# COMPACT_ATOMS: atom_id res chain seq x y z
N MET A 1 -20.12 13.58 -16.28
CA MET A 1 -18.85 12.88 -15.95
C MET A 1 -17.82 13.93 -15.57
N LYS A 2 -17.15 13.76 -14.44
CA LYS A 2 -16.22 14.72 -13.85
C LYS A 2 -14.88 14.04 -13.59
N LEU A 3 -13.81 14.82 -13.61
CA LEU A 3 -12.47 14.34 -13.30
C LEU A 3 -12.11 14.75 -11.88
N TYR A 4 -11.75 13.77 -11.06
CA TYR A 4 -11.23 13.96 -9.71
C TYR A 4 -9.77 13.54 -9.66
N ARG A 5 -9.03 14.05 -8.69
CA ARG A 5 -7.63 13.70 -8.49
C ARG A 5 -7.33 13.55 -7.01
N CYS A 6 -6.61 12.50 -6.65
CA CYS A 6 -6.22 12.27 -5.26
C CYS A 6 -5.09 13.22 -4.86
N GLN A 7 -5.26 14.00 -3.78
CA GLN A 7 -4.21 14.86 -3.24
C GLN A 7 -3.02 14.10 -2.63
N ILE A 8 -3.15 12.79 -2.40
CA ILE A 8 -2.09 11.94 -1.85
C ILE A 8 -1.26 11.33 -2.98
N CYS A 9 -1.81 10.38 -3.76
CA CYS A 9 -1.02 9.72 -4.82
C CYS A 9 -0.91 10.55 -6.11
N GLY A 10 -1.82 11.49 -6.34
CA GLY A 10 -1.88 12.28 -7.57
C GLY A 10 -2.57 11.59 -8.74
N ASP A 11 -3.18 10.41 -8.57
CA ASP A 11 -3.84 9.71 -9.68
C ASP A 11 -5.23 10.27 -9.99
N PRO A 12 -5.60 10.31 -11.29
CA PRO A 12 -6.90 10.77 -11.72
C PRO A 12 -7.96 9.67 -11.61
N TYR A 13 -9.19 10.08 -11.29
CA TYR A 13 -10.37 9.23 -11.26
C TYR A 13 -11.50 9.87 -12.05
N LEU A 14 -12.16 9.10 -12.91
CA LEU A 14 -13.28 9.55 -13.73
C LEU A 14 -14.59 9.00 -13.15
N GLY A 15 -15.55 9.88 -12.83
CA GLY A 15 -16.82 9.46 -12.23
C GLY A 15 -17.89 10.56 -12.23
N SER A 16 -19.11 10.24 -11.83
CA SER A 16 -20.16 11.23 -11.56
C SER A 16 -19.89 12.00 -10.26
N GLU A 17 -19.30 11.32 -9.28
CA GLU A 17 -19.00 11.77 -7.92
C GLU A 17 -17.63 11.24 -7.48
N PRO A 18 -16.97 11.84 -6.47
CA PRO A 18 -15.69 11.33 -5.96
C PRO A 18 -15.90 10.01 -5.19
N PRO A 19 -14.98 9.04 -5.30
CA PRO A 19 -15.12 7.76 -4.62
C PRO A 19 -14.89 7.90 -3.10
N SER A 20 -15.50 7.02 -2.30
CA SER A 20 -15.35 7.01 -0.84
C SER A 20 -13.89 6.82 -0.40
N PHE A 21 -13.12 6.08 -1.20
CA PHE A 21 -11.67 5.91 -1.05
C PHE A 21 -11.02 5.99 -2.44
N CYS A 22 -9.80 6.52 -2.49
CA CYS A 22 -8.98 6.51 -3.70
C CYS A 22 -8.75 5.05 -4.13
N PRO A 23 -9.11 4.66 -5.37
CA PRO A 23 -8.97 3.28 -5.82
C PRO A 23 -7.51 2.86 -6.07
N PHE A 24 -6.56 3.81 -5.98
CA PHE A 24 -5.15 3.59 -6.20
C PHE A 24 -4.40 3.42 -4.87
N CYS A 25 -4.51 4.40 -3.97
CA CYS A 25 -3.75 4.42 -2.72
C CYS A 25 -4.60 4.30 -1.44
N GLY A 26 -5.91 4.08 -1.55
CA GLY A 26 -6.81 3.91 -0.39
C GLY A 26 -7.09 5.18 0.41
N ALA A 27 -6.60 6.35 0.01
CA ALA A 27 -6.84 7.60 0.73
C ALA A 27 -8.34 7.94 0.82
N PRO A 28 -8.87 8.40 1.98
CA PRO A 28 -10.29 8.73 2.12
C PRO A 28 -10.79 9.82 1.15
N GLN A 29 -12.09 9.84 0.86
CA GLN A 29 -12.77 10.75 -0.07
C GLN A 29 -12.38 12.22 0.09
N ARG A 30 -12.09 12.69 1.32
CA ARG A 30 -11.65 14.07 1.60
C ARG A 30 -10.40 14.50 0.82
N TYR A 31 -9.59 13.55 0.34
CA TYR A 31 -8.43 13.82 -0.50
C TYR A 31 -8.75 13.80 -2.00
N MET A 32 -9.96 13.38 -2.40
CA MET A 32 -10.41 13.38 -3.80
C MET A 32 -11.04 14.73 -4.13
N VAL A 33 -10.28 15.56 -4.82
CA VAL A 33 -10.73 16.91 -5.23
C VAL A 33 -11.03 16.95 -6.73
N PRO A 34 -11.89 17.87 -7.21
CA PRO A 34 -12.00 18.16 -8.63
C PRO A 34 -10.60 18.41 -9.23
N ALA A 35 -10.33 17.89 -10.42
CA ALA A 35 -9.00 17.92 -11.00
C ALA A 35 -8.48 19.35 -11.22
N GLU A 36 -9.35 20.33 -11.48
CA GLU A 36 -8.97 21.75 -11.56
C GLU A 36 -8.43 22.32 -10.22
N ASN A 37 -8.77 21.70 -9.09
CA ASN A 37 -8.36 22.13 -7.75
C ASN A 37 -7.17 21.33 -7.22
N TYR A 38 -6.59 20.44 -8.03
CA TYR A 38 -5.47 19.63 -7.61
C TYR A 38 -4.20 20.48 -7.45
N VAL A 39 -3.53 20.31 -6.33
CA VAL A 39 -2.21 20.87 -6.04
C VAL A 39 -1.27 19.72 -5.73
N ASP A 40 -0.17 19.63 -6.48
CA ASP A 40 0.87 18.64 -6.17
C ASP A 40 1.58 19.01 -4.88
N ARG A 41 1.40 18.19 -3.85
CA ARG A 41 2.05 18.32 -2.54
C ARG A 41 3.18 17.31 -2.34
N ASN A 42 3.45 16.46 -3.33
CA ASN A 42 4.51 15.46 -3.26
C ASN A 42 5.89 16.07 -3.55
N THR A 43 5.93 17.26 -4.15
CA THR A 43 7.16 18.01 -4.32
C THR A 43 7.55 18.71 -3.01
N VAL A 44 8.55 18.17 -2.30
CA VAL A 44 9.09 18.74 -1.05
C VAL A 44 10.46 19.38 -1.33
N PRO A 45 10.56 20.71 -1.55
CA PRO A 45 11.79 21.36 -1.99
C PRO A 45 12.93 21.33 -0.96
N ASN A 46 12.59 21.45 0.33
CA ASN A 46 13.56 21.49 1.43
C ASN A 46 13.48 20.21 2.28
N LEU A 47 13.62 19.06 1.63
CA LEU A 47 13.62 17.77 2.33
C LEU A 47 14.88 17.63 3.19
N SER A 48 14.71 17.63 4.52
CA SER A 48 15.83 17.50 5.46
C SER A 48 16.58 16.16 5.28
N ALA A 49 17.85 16.12 5.67
CA ALA A 49 18.63 14.88 5.64
C ALA A 49 17.95 13.75 6.44
N LYS A 50 17.35 14.07 7.59
CA LYS A 50 16.65 13.08 8.41
C LYS A 50 15.36 12.58 7.75
N SER A 51 14.60 13.48 7.15
CA SER A 51 13.38 13.11 6.41
C SER A 51 13.70 12.23 5.21
N ARG A 52 14.79 12.55 4.49
CA ARG A 52 15.29 11.71 3.39
C ARG A 52 15.67 10.31 3.87
N GLU A 53 16.47 10.20 4.94
CA GLU A 53 16.86 8.91 5.52
C GLU A 53 15.63 8.07 5.93
N ASN A 54 14.64 8.72 6.54
CA ASN A 54 13.40 8.03 6.93
C ASN A 54 12.62 7.53 5.71
N LEU A 55 12.51 8.34 4.66
CA LEU A 55 11.83 7.96 3.42
C LEU A 55 12.58 6.84 2.69
N GLU A 56 13.91 6.84 2.68
CA GLU A 56 14.71 5.76 2.08
C GLU A 56 14.50 4.43 2.81
N LYS A 57 14.43 4.45 4.15
CA LYS A 57 14.09 3.26 4.95
C LYS A 57 12.66 2.80 4.72
N ALA A 58 11.71 3.74 4.65
CA ALA A 58 10.32 3.42 4.33
C ALA A 58 10.23 2.80 2.93
N LEU A 59 10.92 3.36 1.93
CA LEU A 59 10.95 2.81 0.57
C LEU A 59 11.45 1.37 0.54
N ASP A 60 12.56 1.08 1.23
CA ASP A 60 13.09 -0.28 1.34
C ASP A 60 12.09 -1.24 1.98
N LEU A 61 11.39 -0.81 3.04
CA LEU A 61 10.35 -1.60 3.69
C LEU A 61 9.17 -1.87 2.74
N GLU A 62 8.64 -0.85 2.08
CA GLU A 62 7.49 -0.97 1.17
C GLU A 62 7.82 -1.89 -0.03
N VAL A 63 9.04 -1.79 -0.58
CA VAL A 63 9.49 -2.67 -1.67
C VAL A 63 9.58 -4.12 -1.21
N LYS A 64 10.12 -4.36 0.00
CA LYS A 64 10.20 -5.71 0.59
C LYS A 64 8.81 -6.28 0.89
N ASN A 65 7.91 -5.48 1.46
CA ASN A 65 6.54 -5.91 1.74
C ASN A 65 5.77 -6.21 0.45
N ALA A 66 5.94 -5.38 -0.59
CA ALA A 66 5.32 -5.64 -1.88
C ALA A 66 5.79 -6.97 -2.49
N ALA A 67 7.09 -7.26 -2.43
CA ALA A 67 7.66 -8.54 -2.85
C ALA A 67 7.13 -9.71 -2.02
N PHE A 68 7.13 -9.57 -0.69
CA PHE A 68 6.64 -10.58 0.24
C PHE A 68 5.17 -10.94 -0.01
N TYR A 69 4.28 -9.94 -0.05
CA TYR A 69 2.86 -10.19 -0.27
C TYR A 69 2.57 -10.69 -1.68
N PHE A 70 3.36 -10.28 -2.68
CA PHE A 70 3.24 -10.86 -4.01
C PHE A 70 3.55 -12.38 -3.98
N CYS A 71 4.63 -12.78 -3.32
CA CYS A 71 4.94 -14.20 -3.13
C CYS A 71 3.87 -14.93 -2.31
N ALA A 72 3.43 -14.35 -1.19
CA ALA A 72 2.36 -14.90 -0.36
C ALA A 72 1.06 -15.12 -1.15
N SER A 73 0.73 -14.20 -2.06
CA SER A 73 -0.45 -14.33 -2.93
C SER A 73 -0.38 -15.52 -3.89
N ASN A 74 0.82 -15.98 -4.24
CA ASN A 74 1.02 -17.15 -5.11
C ASN A 74 1.10 -18.46 -4.32
N CYS A 75 1.41 -18.40 -3.02
CA CYS A 75 1.55 -19.57 -2.15
C CYS A 75 0.32 -19.83 -1.26
N ALA A 76 -0.58 -18.85 -1.11
CA ALA A 76 -1.71 -18.96 -0.20
C ALA A 76 -2.66 -20.12 -0.57
N PRO A 77 -3.17 -20.84 0.44
CA PRO A 77 -3.87 -22.12 0.24
C PRO A 77 -5.29 -21.96 -0.34
N ASP A 78 -5.88 -20.78 -0.22
CA ASP A 78 -7.26 -20.52 -0.62
C ASP A 78 -7.41 -19.20 -1.42
N PRO A 79 -8.44 -19.08 -2.27
CA PRO A 79 -8.62 -17.92 -3.14
C PRO A 79 -8.81 -16.58 -2.41
N LEU A 80 -9.38 -16.59 -1.19
CA LEU A 80 -9.60 -15.36 -0.42
C LEU A 80 -8.24 -14.82 0.05
N SER A 81 -7.42 -15.66 0.68
CA SER A 81 -6.07 -15.28 1.11
C SER A 81 -5.19 -14.84 -0.07
N GLN A 82 -5.27 -15.53 -1.22
CA GLN A 82 -4.55 -15.11 -2.45
C GLN A 82 -4.96 -13.70 -2.90
N ALA A 83 -6.26 -13.41 -2.94
CA ALA A 83 -6.77 -12.09 -3.32
C ALA A 83 -6.36 -11.01 -2.30
N MET A 84 -6.42 -11.32 -1.00
CA MET A 84 -6.01 -10.42 0.07
C MET A 84 -4.52 -10.05 -0.05
N PHE A 85 -3.63 -11.03 -0.14
CA PHE A 85 -2.20 -10.77 -0.30
C PHE A 85 -1.88 -10.03 -1.61
N LYS A 86 -2.60 -10.33 -2.69
CA LYS A 86 -2.44 -9.58 -3.95
C LYS A 86 -2.86 -8.12 -3.81
N ALA A 87 -3.90 -7.83 -3.03
CA ALA A 87 -4.31 -6.47 -2.72
C ALA A 87 -3.24 -5.76 -1.87
N LEU A 88 -2.74 -6.40 -0.82
CA LEU A 88 -1.67 -5.87 0.02
C LEU A 88 -0.40 -5.59 -0.79
N ALA A 89 0.04 -6.51 -1.65
CA ALA A 89 1.20 -6.33 -2.52
C ALA A 89 1.09 -5.08 -3.40
N ARG A 90 -0.12 -4.81 -3.92
CA ARG A 90 -0.39 -3.61 -4.72
C ARG A 90 -0.36 -2.34 -3.87
N THR A 91 -0.95 -2.38 -2.68
CA THR A 91 -0.92 -1.25 -1.75
C THR A 91 0.50 -0.83 -1.41
N GLU A 92 1.37 -1.79 -1.03
CA GLU A 92 2.77 -1.49 -0.69
C GLU A 92 3.56 -1.01 -1.92
N ALA A 93 3.24 -1.53 -3.12
CA ALA A 93 3.83 -1.04 -4.36
C ALA A 93 3.42 0.42 -4.68
N GLU A 94 2.21 0.84 -4.31
CA GLU A 94 1.74 2.23 -4.43
C GLU A 94 2.38 3.13 -3.37
N HIS A 95 2.55 2.64 -2.13
CA HIS A 95 3.31 3.34 -1.10
C HIS A 95 4.75 3.61 -1.54
N ALA A 96 5.45 2.59 -2.05
CA ALA A 96 6.79 2.73 -2.63
C ALA A 96 6.80 3.78 -3.76
N SER A 97 5.79 3.77 -4.63
CA SER A 97 5.68 4.73 -5.74
C SER A 97 5.53 6.17 -5.26
N LEU A 98 4.74 6.40 -4.20
CA LEU A 98 4.58 7.71 -3.59
C LEU A 98 5.89 8.19 -2.94
N ILE A 99 6.58 7.32 -2.22
CA ILE A 99 7.86 7.65 -1.60
C ILE A 99 8.91 8.00 -2.68
N CYS A 100 8.96 7.25 -3.78
CA CYS A 100 9.81 7.55 -4.93
C CYS A 100 9.53 8.93 -5.52
N LYS A 101 8.25 9.33 -5.65
CA LYS A 101 7.84 10.66 -6.12
C LYS A 101 8.40 11.76 -5.20
N ILE A 102 8.30 11.59 -3.89
CA ILE A 102 8.81 12.56 -2.90
C ILE A 102 10.35 12.63 -2.92
N LEU A 103 11.02 11.47 -2.96
CA LEU A 103 12.49 11.36 -3.01
C LEU A 103 13.08 11.78 -4.36
N LYS A 104 12.26 11.81 -5.42
CA LYS A 104 12.65 12.01 -6.83
C LYS A 104 13.64 10.95 -7.33
N VAL A 105 13.39 9.70 -6.97
CA VAL A 105 14.20 8.53 -7.38
C VAL A 105 13.38 7.62 -8.29
N PRO A 106 14.02 6.84 -9.18
CA PRO A 106 13.31 5.85 -9.98
C PRO A 106 12.66 4.79 -9.09
N LYS A 107 11.52 4.26 -9.52
CA LYS A 107 10.85 3.15 -8.84
C LYS A 107 11.73 1.91 -8.91
N PRO A 108 12.09 1.29 -7.78
CA PRO A 108 12.82 0.03 -7.77
C PRO A 108 12.02 -1.08 -8.43
N GLU A 109 12.71 -2.02 -9.06
CA GLU A 109 12.09 -3.26 -9.51
C GLU A 109 11.72 -4.11 -8.29
N ILE A 110 10.44 -4.50 -8.19
CA ILE A 110 9.97 -5.41 -7.15
C ILE A 110 10.30 -6.82 -7.63
N LYS A 111 11.38 -7.39 -7.11
CA LYS A 111 11.77 -8.77 -7.39
C LYS A 111 10.99 -9.69 -6.45
N PRO A 112 10.49 -10.84 -6.92
CA PRO A 112 9.90 -11.84 -6.04
C PRO A 112 10.90 -12.19 -4.95
N ASP A 113 10.46 -12.18 -3.69
CA ASP A 113 11.30 -12.70 -2.62
C ASP A 113 11.46 -14.20 -2.85
N GLU A 114 12.70 -14.66 -3.12
CA GLU A 114 13.02 -16.08 -3.31
C GLU A 114 12.85 -16.90 -2.00
N LYS A 115 12.55 -16.23 -0.89
CA LYS A 115 12.49 -16.83 0.44
C LYS A 115 11.18 -17.60 0.66
N LYS A 116 11.40 -18.89 0.84
CA LYS A 116 10.48 -19.92 1.32
C LYS A 116 9.91 -19.56 2.68
N GLU A 117 8.77 -20.15 3.02
CA GLU A 117 8.09 -20.07 4.31
C GLU A 117 9.07 -20.02 5.51
N ALA A 118 8.67 -19.32 6.58
CA ALA A 118 9.43 -19.33 7.83
C ALA A 118 9.78 -20.76 8.23
N THR A 119 11.06 -21.04 8.47
CA THR A 119 11.52 -22.40 8.76
C THR A 119 11.40 -22.75 10.24
N GLU A 120 11.39 -21.74 11.09
CA GLU A 120 11.43 -21.80 12.54
C GLU A 120 10.01 -21.94 13.11
N ASP A 121 9.75 -23.02 13.84
CA ASP A 121 8.41 -23.32 14.35
C ASP A 121 7.84 -22.23 15.24
N ARG A 122 8.68 -21.58 16.06
CA ARG A 122 8.25 -20.44 16.89
C ARG A 122 7.79 -19.25 16.04
N VAL A 123 8.42 -18.99 14.91
CA VAL A 123 8.03 -17.89 14.01
C VAL A 123 6.70 -18.20 13.36
N LYS A 124 6.49 -19.46 12.93
CA LYS A 124 5.19 -19.92 12.40
C LYS A 124 4.08 -19.73 13.43
N GLU A 125 4.31 -20.17 14.67
CA GLU A 125 3.34 -20.03 15.77
C GLU A 125 2.97 -18.56 16.02
N VAL A 126 3.96 -17.67 16.09
CA VAL A 126 3.72 -16.22 16.26
C VAL A 126 2.92 -15.66 15.09
N PHE A 127 3.28 -15.98 13.85
CA PHE A 127 2.57 -15.48 12.67
C PHE A 127 1.13 -15.98 12.60
N SER A 128 0.88 -17.26 12.94
CA SER A 128 -0.48 -17.80 13.03
C SER A 128 -1.31 -17.04 14.07
N ALA A 129 -0.78 -16.85 15.28
CA ALA A 129 -1.48 -16.12 16.34
C ALA A 129 -1.79 -14.67 15.94
N LEU A 130 -0.85 -13.98 15.28
CA LEU A 130 -1.08 -12.62 14.79
C LEU A 130 -2.15 -12.58 13.70
N THR A 131 -2.12 -13.55 12.76
CA THR A 131 -3.10 -13.64 11.68
C THR A 131 -4.51 -13.92 12.20
N GLU A 132 -4.64 -14.78 13.22
CA GLU A 132 -5.92 -15.04 13.90
C GLU A 132 -6.49 -13.77 14.56
N VAL A 133 -5.64 -13.00 15.24
CA VAL A 133 -6.03 -11.72 15.86
C VAL A 133 -6.51 -10.72 14.81
N GLU A 134 -5.78 -10.56 13.69
CA GLU A 134 -6.19 -9.61 12.65
C GLU A 134 -7.45 -10.06 11.91
N THR A 135 -7.63 -11.36 11.71
CA THR A 135 -8.88 -11.91 11.14
C THR A 135 -10.08 -11.56 12.03
N TYR A 136 -9.91 -11.66 13.35
CA TYR A 136 -10.94 -11.26 14.30
C TYR A 136 -11.22 -9.75 14.28
N HIS A 137 -10.18 -8.90 14.17
CA HIS A 137 -10.36 -7.46 14.00
C HIS A 137 -11.18 -7.12 12.75
N ILE A 138 -10.90 -7.77 11.63
CA ILE A 138 -11.64 -7.57 10.37
C ILE A 138 -13.11 -7.97 10.57
N ALA A 139 -13.37 -9.17 11.09
CA ALA A 139 -14.74 -9.65 11.32
C ALA A 139 -15.54 -8.73 12.26
N LEU A 140 -14.91 -8.22 13.33
CA LEU A 140 -15.53 -7.24 14.22
C LEU A 140 -15.81 -5.90 13.54
N SER A 141 -14.94 -5.46 12.63
CA SER A 141 -15.13 -4.23 11.88
C SER A 141 -16.31 -4.33 10.91
N GLU A 142 -16.49 -5.49 10.29
CA GLU A 142 -17.61 -5.78 9.39
C GLU A 142 -18.94 -5.92 10.15
N ALA A 143 -18.94 -6.54 11.33
CA ALA A 143 -20.13 -6.70 12.18
C ALA A 143 -20.63 -5.41 12.84
N ARG A 144 -19.87 -4.31 12.74
CA ARG A 144 -20.21 -2.99 13.29
C ARG A 144 -20.86 -2.04 12.27
N LEU A 145 -21.09 -2.51 11.04
CA LEU A 145 -21.85 -1.83 9.97
C LEU A 145 -23.21 -2.49 9.79
#